data_AF-A0A1Y3UST3-F1
#
_entry.id   AF-A0A1Y3UST3-F1
#
_cell.length_a   1.000
_cell.length_b   1.000
_cell.length_c   1.000
_cell.angle_alpha   90.00
_cell.angle_beta   90.00
_cell.angle_gamma   90.00
#
_symmetry.space_group_name_H-M   'P 1'
#
loop_
_entity.id
_entity.type
_entity.pdbx_description
1 polymer ?
#
loop_
_entity_poly.entity_id
_entity_poly.type
_entity_poly.pdbx_seq_one_letter_code
_entity_poly.pdbx_strand_id
1 'polypeptide(L)'
;MRLGFGIVLIVMLVLGLSGCSDLGAFDEDAVARQAEDYYAAKYGEHVAVTDVWEDRGYSLFSYYSLNRAFCTMEDGSYVLVDFEEGPLGDTRQEAEITAAYEKRFRAAVVEGKRLLQDAGYTVSLVLINGYDLTEKGFFTGCISPYDWDDSEGGGNRSGSFFYTRYTGDERFFKEEAARITIRTPQITFEIAGADAAYANGFPTGVPDVPGWTHPIDAMCRELLPLTAGNPQTEVRVYQEGFYEIATNDNGESGLLGELSPFDYTRDVGDWLIVDWIGLGHGVYLTSNEHGVRLHPGDVTLEETTATYTFDDLVEKSNLTNNDVRAHDPAVFETYELAPADGLFAALPTSVQDKGWFSIRIAYDNTDPEAGLADLGVTPGTLTPSLYSVEENPAIEDFPEGPELTIGWMRETPLANGYQHRDGTLYRDEPVRLVRL
;
A
#
# COMPACT_ATOMS: atom_id res chain seq x y z
N MET A 1 -0.62 -64.60 53.79
CA MET A 1 -1.72 -63.80 53.19
C MET A 1 -1.20 -62.45 52.69
N ARG A 2 -0.18 -62.44 51.80
CA ARG A 2 0.41 -61.22 51.21
C ARG A 2 0.91 -61.41 49.77
N LEU A 3 0.62 -62.55 49.13
CA LEU A 3 1.00 -62.81 47.73
C LEU A 3 -0.19 -62.75 46.75
N GLY A 4 -1.41 -63.02 47.22
CA GLY A 4 -2.62 -63.00 46.37
C GLY A 4 -3.21 -61.61 46.12
N PHE A 5 -2.90 -60.63 46.97
CA PHE A 5 -3.42 -59.25 46.80
C PHE A 5 -2.59 -58.44 45.79
N GLY A 6 -1.30 -58.75 45.62
CA GLY A 6 -0.42 -58.07 44.66
C GLY A 6 -0.71 -58.43 43.21
N ILE A 7 -1.07 -59.70 42.93
CA ILE A 7 -1.35 -60.16 41.56
C ILE A 7 -2.71 -59.65 41.07
N VAL A 8 -3.73 -59.57 41.95
CA VAL A 8 -5.04 -59.01 41.59
C VAL A 8 -4.97 -57.50 41.36
N LEU A 9 -4.12 -56.78 42.11
CA LEU A 9 -3.91 -55.34 41.91
C LEU A 9 -3.15 -55.03 40.61
N ILE A 10 -2.24 -55.91 40.18
CA ILE A 10 -1.52 -55.76 38.90
C ILE A 10 -2.44 -56.08 37.71
N VAL A 11 -3.31 -57.10 37.80
CA VAL A 11 -4.27 -57.41 36.73
C VAL A 11 -5.36 -56.34 36.62
N MET A 12 -5.80 -55.72 37.72
CA MET A 12 -6.70 -54.56 37.67
C MET A 12 -6.03 -53.27 37.21
N LEU A 13 -4.72 -53.07 37.46
CA LEU A 13 -3.99 -51.92 36.89
C LEU A 13 -3.74 -52.08 35.39
N VAL A 14 -3.50 -53.31 34.90
CA VAL A 14 -3.32 -53.57 33.46
C VAL A 14 -4.66 -53.48 32.71
N LEU A 15 -5.78 -53.89 33.32
CA LEU A 15 -7.13 -53.72 32.75
C LEU A 15 -7.71 -52.30 32.92
N GLY A 16 -7.21 -51.52 33.89
CA GLY A 16 -7.55 -50.10 34.06
C GLY A 16 -6.74 -49.14 33.17
N LEU A 17 -5.58 -49.57 32.67
CA LEU A 17 -4.75 -48.84 31.71
C LEU A 17 -5.05 -49.20 30.24
N SER A 18 -5.99 -50.11 30.00
CA SER A 18 -6.52 -50.43 28.67
C SER A 18 -7.98 -49.96 28.49
N GLY A 19 -8.43 -49.04 29.37
CA GLY A 19 -9.77 -48.46 29.35
C GLY A 19 -9.72 -46.95 29.61
N CYS A 20 -9.02 -46.21 28.75
CA CYS A 20 -9.19 -44.78 28.44
C CYS A 20 -8.12 -44.36 27.42
N SER A 21 -8.15 -44.95 26.23
CA SER A 21 -7.48 -44.43 25.03
C SER A 21 -8.27 -44.91 23.81
N ASP A 22 -9.56 -44.58 23.78
CA ASP A 22 -10.35 -44.61 22.55
C ASP A 22 -10.29 -43.19 21.98
N LEU A 23 -9.08 -42.77 21.61
CA LEU A 23 -8.92 -41.94 20.41
C LEU A 23 -8.99 -42.99 19.30
N GLY A 24 -10.11 -43.03 18.58
CA GLY A 24 -10.43 -44.11 17.64
C GLY A 24 -9.24 -44.40 16.72
N ALA A 25 -8.93 -45.67 16.53
CA ALA A 25 -7.88 -46.09 15.62
C ALA A 25 -8.13 -45.43 14.25
N PHE A 26 -7.16 -44.66 13.77
CA PHE A 26 -7.17 -44.03 12.46
C PHE A 26 -7.53 -45.07 11.39
N ASP A 27 -8.70 -44.90 10.78
CA ASP A 27 -9.21 -45.74 9.70
C ASP A 27 -9.01 -44.98 8.38
N GLU A 28 -7.86 -45.22 7.76
CA GLU A 28 -7.44 -44.62 6.50
C GLU A 28 -8.50 -44.79 5.39
N ASP A 29 -9.12 -45.98 5.31
CA ASP A 29 -10.16 -46.28 4.33
C ASP A 29 -11.45 -45.50 4.62
N ALA A 30 -11.79 -45.27 5.88
CA ALA A 30 -12.93 -44.42 6.25
C ALA A 30 -12.68 -42.95 5.95
N VAL A 31 -11.47 -42.44 6.21
CA VAL A 31 -11.08 -41.06 5.91
C VAL A 31 -11.04 -40.82 4.40
N ALA A 32 -10.44 -41.74 3.63
CA ALA A 32 -10.43 -41.68 2.18
C ALA A 32 -11.84 -41.63 1.60
N ARG A 33 -12.74 -42.52 2.04
CA ARG A 33 -14.14 -42.52 1.61
C ARG A 33 -14.85 -41.21 1.93
N GLN A 34 -14.60 -40.60 3.09
CA GLN A 34 -15.18 -39.30 3.44
C GLN A 34 -14.72 -38.20 2.48
N ALA A 35 -13.44 -38.19 2.07
CA ALA A 35 -12.92 -37.23 1.10
C ALA A 35 -13.51 -37.45 -0.31
N GLU A 36 -13.60 -38.71 -0.77
CA GLU A 36 -14.20 -39.06 -2.05
C GLU A 36 -15.70 -38.72 -2.11
N ASP A 37 -16.46 -39.07 -1.05
CA ASP A 37 -17.88 -38.75 -0.92
C ASP A 37 -18.10 -37.23 -0.90
N TYR A 38 -17.21 -36.49 -0.24
CA TYR A 38 -17.22 -35.03 -0.26
C TYR A 38 -17.01 -34.46 -1.67
N TYR A 39 -16.03 -34.98 -2.42
CA TYR A 39 -15.79 -34.55 -3.81
C TYR A 39 -16.98 -34.87 -4.72
N ALA A 40 -17.53 -36.07 -4.61
CA ALA A 40 -18.71 -36.49 -5.37
C ALA A 40 -19.92 -35.62 -5.04
N ALA A 41 -20.16 -35.34 -3.76
CA ALA A 41 -21.27 -34.50 -3.33
C ALA A 41 -21.12 -33.04 -3.74
N LYS A 42 -19.89 -32.50 -3.69
CA LYS A 42 -19.63 -31.07 -3.91
C LYS A 42 -19.45 -30.72 -5.39
N TYR A 43 -18.62 -31.48 -6.09
CA TYR A 43 -18.24 -31.19 -7.47
C TYR A 43 -19.01 -32.05 -8.49
N GLY A 44 -19.72 -33.09 -8.05
CA GLY A 44 -20.35 -34.06 -8.94
C GLY A 44 -19.33 -34.95 -9.66
N GLU A 45 -18.10 -35.02 -9.13
CA GLU A 45 -16.96 -35.73 -9.71
C GLU A 45 -16.55 -36.87 -8.78
N HIS A 46 -16.29 -38.05 -9.35
CA HIS A 46 -15.68 -39.16 -8.63
C HIS A 46 -14.17 -39.10 -8.84
N VAL A 47 -13.46 -38.51 -7.88
CA VAL A 47 -12.00 -38.45 -7.85
C VAL A 47 -11.52 -39.32 -6.70
N ALA A 48 -10.65 -40.28 -6.98
CA ALA A 48 -10.15 -41.20 -5.96
C ALA A 48 -9.06 -40.55 -5.09
N VAL A 49 -8.93 -40.99 -3.85
CA VAL A 49 -7.80 -40.65 -2.99
C VAL A 49 -6.60 -41.52 -3.37
N THR A 50 -5.45 -40.88 -3.62
CA THR A 50 -4.20 -41.55 -3.95
C THR A 50 -3.26 -41.71 -2.75
N ASP A 51 -3.46 -40.91 -1.70
CA ASP A 51 -2.62 -40.93 -0.50
C ASP A 51 -3.34 -40.27 0.70
N VAL A 52 -3.10 -40.75 1.91
CA VAL A 52 -3.66 -40.19 3.15
C VAL A 52 -2.55 -39.95 4.17
N TRP A 53 -2.52 -38.75 4.75
CA TRP A 53 -1.45 -38.28 5.62
C TRP A 53 -2.03 -37.87 6.97
N GLU A 54 -1.74 -38.62 8.04
CA GLU A 54 -2.16 -38.34 9.41
C GLU A 54 -1.09 -37.58 10.23
N ASP A 55 -1.52 -36.60 11.03
CA ASP A 55 -0.89 -36.09 12.26
C ASP A 55 0.66 -35.90 12.27
N ARG A 56 1.22 -35.29 11.23
CA ARG A 56 2.62 -34.80 11.23
C ARG A 56 2.66 -33.31 11.51
N GLY A 57 2.44 -32.92 12.77
CA GLY A 57 2.72 -31.58 13.33
C GLY A 57 2.83 -30.42 12.32
N TYR A 58 1.72 -30.00 11.76
CA TYR A 58 1.68 -28.89 10.80
C TYR A 58 1.35 -27.59 11.53
N SER A 59 2.05 -26.51 11.18
CA SER A 59 1.67 -25.16 11.60
C SER A 59 0.61 -24.58 10.66
N LEU A 60 -0.61 -25.12 10.71
CA LEU A 60 -1.76 -24.48 10.06
C LEU A 60 -2.40 -23.48 11.02
N PHE A 61 -2.67 -22.26 10.57
CA PHE A 61 -3.35 -21.23 11.37
C PHE A 61 -2.61 -20.81 12.66
N SER A 62 -1.29 -21.00 12.74
CA SER A 62 -0.52 -20.81 13.99
C SER A 62 -0.98 -21.71 15.16
N TYR A 63 -1.72 -22.79 14.87
CA TYR A 63 -2.17 -23.80 15.83
C TYR A 63 -1.63 -25.19 15.45
N TYR A 64 -1.15 -25.95 16.43
CA TYR A 64 -0.98 -27.40 16.27
C TYR A 64 -2.38 -28.03 16.25
N SER A 65 -2.84 -28.48 15.08
CA SER A 65 -4.08 -29.26 14.99
C SER A 65 -3.77 -30.75 15.07
N LEU A 66 -4.25 -31.41 16.13
CA LEU A 66 -4.28 -32.87 16.27
C LEU A 66 -5.61 -33.40 15.67
N ASN A 67 -5.68 -34.71 15.36
CA ASN A 67 -6.89 -35.41 14.88
C ASN A 67 -7.39 -35.04 13.45
N ARG A 68 -6.46 -34.80 12.53
CA ARG A 68 -6.78 -34.48 11.13
C ARG A 68 -5.92 -35.26 10.17
N ALA A 69 -6.43 -35.46 8.95
CA ALA A 69 -5.68 -36.03 7.85
C ALA A 69 -5.83 -35.22 6.56
N PHE A 70 -4.77 -35.20 5.76
CA PHE A 70 -4.80 -34.73 4.38
C PHE A 70 -5.00 -35.91 3.45
N CYS A 71 -5.97 -35.82 2.55
CA CYS A 71 -6.16 -36.77 1.46
C CYS A 71 -5.68 -36.15 0.15
N THR A 72 -4.66 -36.73 -0.47
CA THR A 72 -4.24 -36.36 -1.83
C THR A 72 -5.20 -36.99 -2.82
N MET A 73 -5.85 -36.17 -3.62
CA MET A 73 -6.78 -36.61 -4.66
C MET A 73 -6.01 -36.94 -5.95
N GLU A 74 -6.56 -37.80 -6.81
CA GLU A 74 -5.95 -38.21 -8.10
C GLU A 74 -5.64 -37.01 -9.03
N ASP A 75 -6.40 -35.93 -8.91
CA ASP A 75 -6.22 -34.69 -9.67
C ASP A 75 -5.11 -33.77 -9.12
N GLY A 76 -4.43 -34.18 -8.04
CA GLY A 76 -3.38 -33.42 -7.37
C GLY A 76 -3.87 -32.39 -6.35
N SER A 77 -5.18 -32.29 -6.09
CA SER A 77 -5.75 -31.48 -5.02
C SER A 77 -5.62 -32.18 -3.65
N TYR A 78 -5.85 -31.44 -2.57
CA TYR A 78 -5.84 -31.98 -1.22
C TYR A 78 -7.15 -31.69 -0.49
N VAL A 79 -7.63 -32.64 0.30
CA VAL A 79 -8.79 -32.50 1.21
C VAL A 79 -8.31 -32.61 2.64
N LEU A 80 -8.68 -31.65 3.48
CA LEU A 80 -8.47 -31.73 4.92
C LEU A 80 -9.70 -32.35 5.57
N VAL A 81 -9.50 -33.47 6.26
CA VAL A 81 -10.56 -34.20 6.96
C VAL A 81 -10.26 -34.20 8.45
N ASP A 82 -11.21 -33.72 9.24
CA ASP A 82 -11.22 -33.87 10.69
C ASP A 82 -11.89 -35.20 11.06
N PHE A 83 -11.33 -35.91 12.04
CA PHE A 83 -11.82 -37.24 12.38
C PHE A 83 -13.21 -37.23 13.05
N GLU A 84 -13.57 -36.12 13.71
CA GLU A 84 -14.86 -35.97 14.37
C GLU A 84 -15.86 -35.18 13.51
N GLU A 85 -15.39 -34.12 12.86
CA GLU A 85 -16.24 -33.20 12.10
C GLU A 85 -16.37 -33.56 10.61
N GLY A 86 -15.51 -34.45 10.11
CA GLY A 86 -15.44 -34.84 8.70
C GLY A 86 -14.69 -33.82 7.83
N PRO A 87 -14.94 -33.80 6.50
CA PRO A 87 -14.23 -32.91 5.57
C PRO A 87 -14.42 -31.42 5.89
N LEU A 88 -13.32 -30.74 6.21
CA LEU A 88 -13.29 -29.32 6.56
C LEU A 88 -13.17 -28.42 5.33
N GLY A 89 -12.39 -28.85 4.34
CA GLY A 89 -12.19 -28.10 3.10
C GLY A 89 -11.17 -28.72 2.17
N ASP A 90 -11.02 -28.14 0.99
CA ASP A 90 -10.11 -28.62 -0.04
C ASP A 90 -9.41 -27.49 -0.81
N THR A 91 -8.30 -27.80 -1.46
CA THR A 91 -7.50 -26.81 -2.18
C THR A 91 -8.15 -26.28 -3.47
N ARG A 92 -9.21 -26.92 -4.02
CA ARG A 92 -9.98 -26.33 -5.14
C ARG A 92 -10.85 -25.16 -4.67
N GLN A 93 -11.13 -25.06 -3.36
CA GLN A 93 -11.93 -23.96 -2.81
C GLN A 93 -11.27 -22.60 -2.91
N GLU A 94 -9.95 -22.55 -3.06
CA GLU A 94 -9.23 -21.28 -3.22
C GLU A 94 -9.81 -20.45 -4.37
N ALA A 95 -10.03 -21.07 -5.54
CA ALA A 95 -10.60 -20.38 -6.68
C ALA A 95 -12.06 -19.95 -6.43
N GLU A 96 -12.85 -20.78 -5.74
CA GLU A 96 -14.25 -20.48 -5.41
C GLU A 96 -14.37 -19.30 -4.44
N ILE A 97 -13.56 -19.32 -3.38
CA ILE A 97 -13.54 -18.31 -2.32
C ILE A 97 -12.95 -17.02 -2.84
N THR A 98 -11.86 -17.09 -3.62
CA THR A 98 -11.29 -15.92 -4.30
C THR A 98 -12.32 -15.27 -5.21
N ALA A 99 -13.00 -16.04 -6.06
CA ALA A 99 -14.07 -15.51 -6.90
C ALA A 99 -15.23 -14.90 -6.10
N ALA A 100 -15.54 -15.45 -4.92
CA ALA A 100 -16.58 -14.92 -4.06
C ALA A 100 -16.18 -13.59 -3.39
N TYR A 101 -14.93 -13.46 -2.94
CA TYR A 101 -14.36 -12.19 -2.47
C TYR A 101 -14.31 -11.15 -3.58
N GLU A 102 -13.87 -11.51 -4.78
CA GLU A 102 -13.87 -10.61 -5.94
C GLU A 102 -15.28 -10.14 -6.30
N LYS A 103 -16.28 -11.02 -6.21
CA LYS A 103 -17.68 -10.66 -6.45
C LYS A 103 -18.19 -9.67 -5.40
N ARG A 104 -17.92 -9.93 -4.11
CA ARG A 104 -18.31 -9.03 -3.02
C ARG A 104 -17.66 -7.66 -3.18
N PHE A 105 -16.35 -7.64 -3.38
CA PHE A 105 -15.62 -6.39 -3.47
C PHE A 105 -16.02 -5.59 -4.70
N ARG A 106 -16.23 -6.24 -5.85
CA ARG A 106 -16.80 -5.59 -7.03
C ARG A 106 -18.16 -4.94 -6.77
N ALA A 107 -19.03 -5.55 -5.97
CA ALA A 107 -20.30 -4.94 -5.60
C ALA A 107 -20.13 -3.67 -4.75
N ALA A 108 -19.19 -3.68 -3.79
CA ALA A 108 -18.84 -2.51 -3.01
C ALA A 108 -18.29 -1.37 -3.88
N VAL A 109 -17.41 -1.68 -4.84
CA VAL A 109 -16.86 -0.70 -5.78
C VAL A 109 -17.93 -0.12 -6.70
N VAL A 110 -18.88 -0.93 -7.18
CA VAL A 110 -20.03 -0.45 -7.97
C VAL A 110 -20.87 0.54 -7.16
N GLU A 111 -21.11 0.26 -5.88
CA GLU A 111 -21.82 1.19 -5.00
C GLU A 111 -21.01 2.46 -4.72
N GLY A 112 -19.71 2.35 -4.47
CA GLY A 112 -18.80 3.50 -4.31
C GLY A 112 -18.80 4.41 -5.55
N LYS A 113 -18.74 3.82 -6.75
CA LYS A 113 -18.86 4.54 -8.02
C LYS A 113 -20.20 5.27 -8.12
N ARG A 114 -21.30 4.65 -7.69
CA ARG A 114 -22.63 5.27 -7.66
C ARG A 114 -22.67 6.46 -6.69
N LEU A 115 -22.07 6.33 -5.50
CA LEU A 115 -21.98 7.42 -4.53
C LEU A 115 -21.13 8.59 -5.03
N LEU A 116 -20.02 8.32 -5.74
CA LEU A 116 -19.24 9.35 -6.43
C LEU A 116 -20.07 10.07 -7.49
N GLN A 117 -20.83 9.33 -8.29
CA GLN A 117 -21.72 9.90 -9.31
C GLN A 117 -22.83 10.76 -8.71
N ASP A 118 -23.45 10.30 -7.63
CA ASP A 118 -24.45 11.08 -6.88
C ASP A 118 -23.86 12.38 -6.30
N ALA A 119 -22.59 12.35 -5.91
CA ALA A 119 -21.83 13.52 -5.47
C ALA A 119 -21.36 14.44 -6.62
N GLY A 120 -21.65 14.09 -7.88
CA GLY A 120 -21.36 14.90 -9.05
C GLY A 120 -20.02 14.60 -9.74
N TYR A 121 -19.39 13.47 -9.42
CA TYR A 121 -18.14 13.03 -10.05
C TYR A 121 -18.37 12.08 -11.20
N THR A 122 -17.53 12.19 -12.23
CA THR A 122 -17.36 11.14 -13.24
C THR A 122 -16.22 10.24 -12.80
N VAL A 123 -16.42 8.92 -12.91
CA VAL A 123 -15.38 7.92 -12.63
C VAL A 123 -15.03 7.23 -13.95
N SER A 124 -13.87 7.58 -14.51
CA SER A 124 -13.39 7.09 -15.81
C SER A 124 -12.69 5.75 -15.67
N LEU A 125 -11.99 5.52 -14.56
CA LEU A 125 -11.21 4.31 -14.31
C LEU A 125 -11.36 3.86 -12.85
N VAL A 126 -11.45 2.54 -12.66
CA VAL A 126 -11.21 1.91 -11.36
C VAL A 126 -10.41 0.64 -11.60
N LEU A 127 -9.21 0.56 -11.01
CA LEU A 127 -8.35 -0.61 -11.07
C LEU A 127 -8.16 -1.21 -9.68
N ILE A 128 -8.07 -2.54 -9.63
CA ILE A 128 -7.74 -3.29 -8.42
C ILE A 128 -6.51 -4.14 -8.77
N ASN A 129 -5.38 -3.91 -8.11
CA ASN A 129 -4.11 -4.56 -8.41
C ASN A 129 -3.74 -4.50 -9.90
N GLY A 130 -4.08 -3.38 -10.56
CA GLY A 130 -3.86 -3.15 -11.99
C GLY A 130 -4.90 -3.77 -12.93
N TYR A 131 -5.89 -4.51 -12.42
CA TYR A 131 -6.95 -5.14 -13.21
C TYR A 131 -8.21 -4.29 -13.24
N ASP A 132 -8.88 -4.25 -14.40
CA ASP A 132 -10.19 -3.61 -14.54
C ASP A 132 -11.28 -4.39 -13.77
N LEU A 133 -12.34 -3.69 -13.36
CA LEU A 133 -13.48 -4.29 -12.68
C LEU A 133 -14.24 -5.32 -13.52
N THR A 134 -14.00 -5.47 -14.81
CA THR A 134 -14.61 -6.54 -15.62
C THR A 134 -13.77 -7.82 -15.60
N GLU A 135 -12.52 -7.73 -15.19
CA GLU A 135 -11.57 -8.83 -15.20
C GLU A 135 -11.66 -9.66 -13.91
N LYS A 136 -11.41 -10.96 -14.05
CA LYS A 136 -11.30 -11.88 -12.90
C LYS A 136 -9.84 -11.98 -12.49
N GLY A 137 -9.63 -12.35 -11.23
CA GLY A 137 -8.32 -12.73 -10.74
C GLY A 137 -7.53 -11.60 -10.09
N PHE A 138 -8.13 -10.45 -9.83
CA PHE A 138 -7.46 -9.34 -9.13
C PHE A 138 -7.12 -9.64 -7.66
N PHE A 139 -7.62 -10.75 -7.11
CA PHE A 139 -7.16 -11.28 -5.82
C PHE A 139 -6.43 -12.62 -5.91
N THR A 140 -6.10 -13.08 -7.13
CA THR A 140 -5.34 -14.32 -7.35
C THR A 140 -3.97 -14.21 -6.68
N GLY A 141 -3.63 -15.19 -5.83
CA GLY A 141 -2.38 -15.18 -5.09
C GLY A 141 -2.30 -14.14 -3.96
N CYS A 142 -3.29 -13.25 -3.84
CA CYS A 142 -3.39 -12.31 -2.73
C CYS A 142 -4.09 -12.92 -1.52
N ILE A 143 -5.02 -13.86 -1.75
CA ILE A 143 -5.69 -14.65 -0.71
C ILE A 143 -4.85 -15.89 -0.48
N SER A 144 -3.75 -15.75 0.27
CA SER A 144 -2.87 -16.86 0.62
C SER A 144 -3.14 -17.26 2.07
N PRO A 145 -3.71 -18.45 2.31
CA PRO A 145 -3.83 -19.01 3.62
C PRO A 145 -2.74 -20.07 3.80
N TYR A 146 -1.65 -19.69 4.49
CA TYR A 146 -0.66 -20.56 5.12
C TYR A 146 0.04 -21.62 4.24
N ASP A 147 1.36 -21.50 4.10
CA ASP A 147 2.21 -22.59 3.59
C ASP A 147 2.32 -23.70 4.65
N TRP A 148 2.24 -24.97 4.25
CA TRP A 148 2.62 -26.10 5.11
C TRP A 148 3.95 -26.69 4.65
N ASP A 149 4.72 -27.22 5.61
CA ASP A 149 5.99 -27.87 5.34
C ASP A 149 5.95 -29.32 5.81
N ASP A 150 6.50 -30.23 5.02
CA ASP A 150 6.69 -31.62 5.42
C ASP A 150 7.93 -31.67 6.32
N SER A 151 7.71 -31.76 7.63
CA SER A 151 8.77 -31.85 8.62
C SER A 151 9.77 -33.00 8.41
N GLU A 152 9.49 -33.95 7.50
CA GLU A 152 10.37 -35.06 7.14
C GLU A 152 11.08 -34.91 5.77
N GLY A 153 11.36 -33.68 5.33
CA GLY A 153 12.33 -33.41 4.26
C GLY A 153 11.83 -33.64 2.83
N GLY A 154 10.52 -33.77 2.64
CA GLY A 154 9.88 -33.55 1.34
C GLY A 154 9.87 -32.04 1.05
N GLY A 155 10.37 -31.61 -0.12
CA GLY A 155 10.42 -30.18 -0.46
C GLY A 155 9.07 -29.47 -0.32
N ASN A 156 9.11 -28.16 -0.04
CA ASN A 156 7.94 -27.31 0.22
C ASN A 156 6.74 -27.68 -0.68
N ARG A 157 5.66 -28.20 -0.06
CA ARG A 157 4.36 -28.35 -0.71
C ARG A 157 3.44 -27.25 -0.18
N SER A 158 3.06 -26.32 -1.05
CA SER A 158 2.15 -25.23 -0.69
C SER A 158 0.76 -25.46 -1.28
N GLY A 159 -0.24 -24.96 -0.56
CA GLY A 159 -1.64 -24.90 -1.00
C GLY A 159 -2.46 -24.15 0.04
N SER A 160 -3.70 -23.85 -0.31
CA SER A 160 -4.53 -22.90 0.45
C SER A 160 -5.68 -23.61 1.14
N PHE A 161 -5.69 -23.62 2.49
CA PHE A 161 -6.82 -24.12 3.29
C PHE A 161 -7.50 -23.02 4.10
N PHE A 162 -8.82 -23.02 4.12
CA PHE A 162 -9.63 -22.07 4.89
C PHE A 162 -10.10 -22.69 6.20
N TYR A 163 -10.33 -21.87 7.23
CA TYR A 163 -10.67 -22.36 8.56
C TYR A 163 -12.10 -22.92 8.62
N THR A 164 -13.02 -22.30 7.89
CA THR A 164 -14.42 -22.70 7.80
C THR A 164 -14.71 -23.26 6.41
N ARG A 165 -15.59 -24.25 6.32
CA ARG A 165 -16.08 -24.74 5.02
C ARG A 165 -16.86 -23.66 4.29
N TYR A 166 -16.44 -23.30 3.07
CA TYR A 166 -17.24 -22.41 2.23
C TYR A 166 -18.51 -23.12 1.71
N THR A 167 -19.67 -22.62 2.14
CA THR A 167 -21.01 -23.12 1.74
C THR A 167 -21.80 -22.09 0.93
N GLY A 168 -21.20 -20.93 0.62
CA GLY A 168 -21.87 -19.81 -0.05
C GLY A 168 -22.66 -18.88 0.88
N ASP A 169 -22.59 -19.08 2.20
CA ASP A 169 -23.22 -18.22 3.21
C ASP A 169 -22.33 -17.02 3.58
N GLU A 170 -22.96 -15.87 3.86
CA GLU A 170 -22.34 -14.65 4.41
C GLU A 170 -21.59 -14.91 5.74
N ARG A 171 -22.05 -15.90 6.51
CA ARG A 171 -21.40 -16.30 7.76
C ARG A 171 -19.94 -16.71 7.58
N PHE A 172 -19.62 -17.36 6.46
CA PHE A 172 -18.24 -17.75 6.12
C PHE A 172 -17.32 -16.53 6.08
N PHE A 173 -17.71 -15.46 5.38
CA PHE A 173 -16.88 -14.25 5.26
C PHE A 173 -16.64 -13.60 6.60
N LYS A 174 -17.63 -13.60 7.50
CA LYS A 174 -17.49 -13.03 8.84
C LYS A 174 -16.54 -13.83 9.74
N GLU A 175 -16.57 -15.16 9.63
CA GLU A 175 -15.72 -16.06 10.41
C GLU A 175 -14.29 -16.12 9.86
N GLU A 176 -14.12 -16.03 8.53
CA GLU A 176 -12.82 -16.07 7.86
C GLU A 176 -12.14 -14.71 7.71
N ALA A 177 -12.85 -13.58 7.75
CA ALA A 177 -12.27 -12.24 7.54
C ALA A 177 -11.05 -11.98 8.44
N ALA A 178 -11.11 -12.34 9.72
CA ALA A 178 -9.99 -12.17 10.64
C ALA A 178 -8.78 -13.09 10.38
N ARG A 179 -8.91 -14.05 9.45
CA ARG A 179 -7.94 -15.13 9.18
C ARG A 179 -7.38 -15.09 7.76
N ILE A 180 -7.98 -14.29 6.89
CA ILE A 180 -7.56 -14.09 5.52
C ILE A 180 -6.92 -12.71 5.43
N THR A 181 -5.70 -12.67 4.92
CA THR A 181 -5.03 -11.43 4.58
C THR A 181 -4.87 -11.36 3.08
N ILE A 182 -5.52 -10.39 2.44
CA ILE A 182 -5.17 -9.95 1.09
C ILE A 182 -3.83 -9.24 1.21
N ARG A 183 -2.77 -9.84 0.65
CA ARG A 183 -1.40 -9.42 0.98
C ARG A 183 -1.08 -7.95 0.64
N THR A 184 -1.72 -7.33 -0.36
CA THR A 184 -1.53 -5.90 -0.73
C THR A 184 -2.59 -5.39 -1.74
N PRO A 185 -3.86 -5.12 -1.37
CA PRO A 185 -4.78 -4.55 -2.35
C PRO A 185 -4.40 -3.10 -2.68
N GLN A 186 -4.07 -2.84 -3.94
CA GLN A 186 -3.90 -1.49 -4.49
C GLN A 186 -5.13 -1.13 -5.30
N ILE A 187 -5.73 0.02 -5.02
CA ILE A 187 -6.92 0.49 -5.71
C ILE A 187 -6.63 1.85 -6.29
N THR A 188 -6.92 1.99 -7.58
CA THR A 188 -6.71 3.23 -8.30
C THR A 188 -8.01 3.74 -8.86
N PHE A 189 -8.29 5.03 -8.63
CA PHE A 189 -9.38 5.75 -9.24
C PHE A 189 -8.86 6.81 -10.21
N GLU A 190 -9.56 6.97 -11.33
CA GLU A 190 -9.53 8.24 -12.06
C GLU A 190 -10.91 8.88 -12.01
N ILE A 191 -10.94 10.14 -11.58
CA ILE A 191 -12.17 10.89 -11.40
C ILE A 191 -12.06 12.30 -12.00
N ALA A 192 -13.20 12.85 -12.39
CA ALA A 192 -13.37 14.26 -12.75
C ALA A 192 -14.57 14.84 -12.01
N GLY A 193 -14.49 16.11 -11.60
CA GLY A 193 -15.51 16.77 -10.80
C GLY A 193 -15.06 18.12 -10.25
N ALA A 194 -15.85 18.70 -9.36
CA ALA A 194 -15.67 20.08 -8.87
C ALA A 194 -14.29 20.37 -8.22
N ASP A 195 -13.67 19.36 -7.61
CA ASP A 195 -12.36 19.40 -6.93
C ASP A 195 -11.44 18.25 -7.39
N ALA A 196 -11.66 17.79 -8.63
CA ALA A 196 -10.90 16.71 -9.26
C ALA A 196 -10.53 17.01 -10.72
N ALA A 197 -10.89 18.19 -11.25
CA ALA A 197 -10.67 18.58 -12.64
C ALA A 197 -9.78 19.82 -12.72
N TYR A 198 -8.48 19.62 -12.53
CA TYR A 198 -7.50 20.70 -12.53
C TYR A 198 -6.82 20.86 -13.89
N ALA A 199 -6.33 22.07 -14.17
CA ALA A 199 -5.58 22.31 -15.39
C ALA A 199 -4.31 21.46 -15.39
N ASN A 200 -4.20 20.57 -16.37
CA ASN A 200 -3.09 19.65 -16.55
C ASN A 200 -2.73 18.79 -15.31
N GLY A 201 -3.66 18.55 -14.38
CA GLY A 201 -3.37 17.74 -13.20
C GLY A 201 -2.58 18.46 -12.10
N PHE A 202 -2.62 19.79 -12.04
CA PHE A 202 -2.01 20.57 -10.96
C PHE A 202 -3.08 21.05 -9.95
N PRO A 203 -3.38 20.27 -8.90
CA PRO A 203 -4.44 20.61 -7.95
C PRO A 203 -4.05 21.81 -7.09
N THR A 204 -4.78 22.91 -7.22
CA THR A 204 -4.60 24.14 -6.43
C THR A 204 -5.95 24.57 -5.89
N GLY A 205 -5.99 25.05 -4.64
CA GLY A 205 -7.23 25.54 -4.03
C GLY A 205 -8.23 24.41 -3.77
N VAL A 206 -7.72 23.22 -3.47
CA VAL A 206 -8.56 22.06 -3.12
C VAL A 206 -9.34 22.39 -1.83
N PRO A 207 -10.62 22.01 -1.68
CA PRO A 207 -11.34 22.22 -0.41
C PRO A 207 -10.78 21.34 0.71
N ASP A 208 -10.93 21.76 1.99
CA ASP A 208 -10.44 21.04 3.17
C ASP A 208 -10.85 19.56 3.21
N VAL A 209 -12.08 19.29 2.77
CA VAL A 209 -12.63 17.94 2.60
C VAL A 209 -13.12 17.81 1.16
N PRO A 210 -12.32 17.23 0.26
CA PRO A 210 -12.75 16.98 -1.11
C PRO A 210 -13.96 16.05 -1.15
N GLY A 211 -14.94 16.34 -2.00
CA GLY A 211 -16.21 15.61 -2.05
C GLY A 211 -16.07 14.14 -2.49
N TRP A 212 -14.94 13.77 -3.10
CA TRP A 212 -14.62 12.40 -3.48
C TRP A 212 -14.10 11.52 -2.34
N THR A 213 -13.62 12.10 -1.24
CA THR A 213 -13.01 11.36 -0.11
C THR A 213 -14.01 10.41 0.55
N HIS A 214 -15.14 10.95 1.04
CA HIS A 214 -16.13 10.17 1.78
C HIS A 214 -16.73 8.99 0.99
N PRO A 215 -17.13 9.14 -0.29
CA PRO A 215 -17.56 8.00 -1.12
C PRO A 215 -16.50 6.89 -1.23
N ILE A 216 -15.22 7.26 -1.40
CA ILE A 216 -14.11 6.30 -1.52
C ILE A 216 -13.83 5.65 -0.17
N ASP A 217 -13.84 6.41 0.93
CA ASP A 217 -13.71 5.86 2.29
C ASP A 217 -14.81 4.85 2.61
N ALA A 218 -16.06 5.18 2.30
CA ALA A 218 -17.21 4.29 2.54
C ALA A 218 -17.06 2.96 1.79
N MET A 219 -16.60 3.00 0.54
CA MET A 219 -16.28 1.81 -0.24
C MET A 219 -15.11 1.02 0.38
N CYS A 220 -14.05 1.71 0.79
CA CYS A 220 -12.86 1.08 1.35
C CYS A 220 -13.12 0.41 2.70
N ARG A 221 -14.13 0.85 3.47
CA ARG A 221 -14.55 0.15 4.70
C ARG A 221 -14.96 -1.30 4.48
N GLU A 222 -15.46 -1.66 3.30
CA GLU A 222 -15.76 -3.06 2.95
C GLU A 222 -14.51 -3.92 2.71
N LEU A 223 -13.34 -3.30 2.49
CA LEU A 223 -12.05 -4.00 2.37
C LEU A 223 -11.39 -4.26 3.71
N LEU A 224 -11.64 -3.42 4.71
CA LEU A 224 -11.00 -3.48 6.03
C LEU A 224 -11.00 -4.89 6.65
N PRO A 225 -12.10 -5.67 6.57
CA PRO A 225 -12.11 -7.00 7.13
C PRO A 225 -11.14 -7.98 6.43
N LEU A 226 -10.73 -7.70 5.19
CA LEU A 226 -9.93 -8.59 4.34
C LEU A 226 -8.44 -8.25 4.32
N THR A 227 -8.10 -7.06 4.81
CA THR A 227 -6.71 -6.59 4.85
C THR A 227 -6.07 -6.85 6.20
N ALA A 228 -6.83 -7.23 7.23
CA ALA A 228 -6.33 -7.40 8.61
C ALA A 228 -5.54 -6.17 9.12
N GLY A 229 -5.87 -4.97 8.63
CA GLY A 229 -5.11 -3.75 8.94
C GLY A 229 -3.71 -3.71 8.30
N ASN A 230 -3.50 -4.44 7.19
CA ASN A 230 -2.20 -4.53 6.53
C ASN A 230 -1.77 -3.15 6.00
N PRO A 231 -0.56 -2.69 6.39
CA PRO A 231 -0.01 -1.39 6.01
C PRO A 231 0.23 -1.20 4.50
N GLN A 232 0.12 -2.25 3.69
CA GLN A 232 0.37 -2.20 2.26
C GLN A 232 -0.91 -2.07 1.42
N THR A 233 -2.07 -1.87 2.05
CA THR A 233 -3.28 -1.46 1.32
C THR A 233 -3.14 0.00 0.94
N GLU A 234 -3.36 0.30 -0.34
CA GLU A 234 -3.12 1.63 -0.89
C GLU A 234 -4.29 2.02 -1.79
N VAL A 235 -4.83 3.23 -1.59
CA VAL A 235 -5.85 3.80 -2.47
C VAL A 235 -5.33 5.09 -3.05
N ARG A 236 -5.16 5.14 -4.37
CA ARG A 236 -4.73 6.33 -5.09
C ARG A 236 -5.86 6.88 -5.92
N VAL A 237 -6.01 8.20 -5.89
CA VAL A 237 -7.03 8.92 -6.64
C VAL A 237 -6.33 9.89 -7.57
N TYR A 238 -6.56 9.73 -8.86
CA TYR A 238 -6.03 10.59 -9.91
C TYR A 238 -7.16 11.37 -10.58
N GLN A 239 -6.79 12.50 -11.17
CA GLN A 239 -7.60 13.21 -12.14
C GLN A 239 -7.80 12.35 -13.39
N GLU A 240 -8.96 12.46 -14.02
CA GLU A 240 -9.28 11.82 -15.30
C GLU A 240 -8.19 12.08 -16.36
N GLY A 241 -7.63 10.98 -16.90
CA GLY A 241 -6.65 10.98 -17.97
C GLY A 241 -5.18 11.06 -17.50
N PHE A 242 -4.94 11.03 -16.19
CA PHE A 242 -3.60 11.22 -15.61
C PHE A 242 -2.97 9.97 -15.00
N TYR A 243 -3.72 8.88 -14.79
CA TYR A 243 -3.15 7.65 -14.24
C TYR A 243 -2.00 7.10 -15.09
N GLU A 244 -2.21 6.95 -16.40
CA GLU A 244 -1.16 6.43 -17.28
C GLU A 244 0.03 7.39 -17.37
N ILE A 245 -0.22 8.70 -17.40
CA ILE A 245 0.82 9.74 -17.40
C ILE A 245 1.67 9.61 -16.14
N ALA A 246 1.03 9.51 -14.97
CA ALA A 246 1.70 9.35 -13.70
C ALA A 246 2.60 8.10 -13.68
N THR A 247 2.09 6.97 -14.17
CA THR A 247 2.89 5.73 -14.24
C THR A 247 4.07 5.80 -15.20
N ASN A 248 3.93 6.48 -16.35
CA ASN A 248 4.96 6.54 -17.39
C ASN A 248 6.09 7.51 -17.04
N ASP A 249 5.76 8.67 -16.47
CA ASP A 249 6.73 9.70 -16.15
C ASP A 249 7.43 9.46 -14.80
N ASN A 250 7.15 8.31 -14.16
CA ASN A 250 7.45 8.07 -12.73
C ASN A 250 7.02 9.28 -11.89
N GLY A 251 5.89 9.89 -12.24
CA GLY A 251 5.48 11.22 -11.81
C GLY A 251 4.09 11.19 -11.20
N GLU A 252 3.72 12.21 -10.45
CA GLU A 252 2.43 12.27 -9.74
C GLU A 252 1.49 13.28 -10.39
N SER A 253 1.70 13.57 -11.69
CA SER A 253 0.83 14.44 -12.47
C SER A 253 -0.62 13.99 -12.27
N GLY A 254 -1.48 14.91 -11.83
CA GLY A 254 -2.89 14.61 -11.60
C GLY A 254 -3.19 13.73 -10.39
N LEU A 255 -2.22 13.37 -9.52
CA LEU A 255 -2.53 12.75 -8.24
C LEU A 255 -3.34 13.74 -7.38
N LEU A 256 -4.51 13.30 -6.91
CA LEU A 256 -5.42 14.08 -6.08
C LEU A 256 -5.30 13.70 -4.60
N GLY A 257 -5.02 12.43 -4.34
CA GLY A 257 -4.73 11.96 -3.00
C GLY A 257 -4.39 10.49 -2.93
N GLU A 258 -3.81 10.13 -1.80
CA GLU A 258 -3.43 8.77 -1.44
C GLU A 258 -3.92 8.49 -0.02
N LEU A 259 -4.53 7.33 0.17
CA LEU A 259 -4.92 6.86 1.49
C LEU A 259 -3.83 5.94 2.01
N SER A 260 -3.16 6.38 3.08
CA SER A 260 -2.26 5.53 3.87
C SER A 260 -3.07 4.42 4.52
N PRO A 261 -2.47 3.25 4.79
CA PRO A 261 -3.16 2.15 5.42
C PRO A 261 -3.84 2.59 6.72
N PHE A 262 -5.13 2.27 6.77
CA PHE A 262 -6.06 2.48 7.86
C PHE A 262 -5.41 2.23 9.23
N ASP A 263 -4.99 3.31 9.91
CA ASP A 263 -4.76 3.25 11.35
C ASP A 263 -6.11 2.91 11.98
N TYR A 264 -6.24 1.66 12.42
CA TYR A 264 -7.44 1.06 12.99
C TYR A 264 -7.93 1.76 14.27
N THR A 265 -7.22 2.80 14.72
CA THR A 265 -7.58 3.62 15.88
C THR A 265 -8.35 4.91 15.54
N ARG A 266 -8.53 5.27 14.26
CA ARG A 266 -9.20 6.53 13.84
C ARG A 266 -10.40 6.31 12.91
N ASP A 267 -11.39 7.21 12.99
CA ASP A 267 -12.69 7.08 12.30
C ASP A 267 -12.68 7.46 10.79
N VAL A 268 -11.57 7.97 10.27
CA VAL A 268 -11.31 8.28 8.84
C VAL A 268 -9.79 8.13 8.63
N GLY A 269 -9.35 7.55 7.50
CA GLY A 269 -7.92 7.31 7.27
C GLY A 269 -7.14 8.62 7.06
N ASP A 270 -5.88 8.63 7.48
CA ASP A 270 -4.97 9.77 7.28
C ASP A 270 -4.64 9.87 5.77
N TRP A 271 -5.45 10.64 5.04
CA TRP A 271 -5.25 10.91 3.62
C TRP A 271 -4.04 11.83 3.43
N LEU A 272 -3.21 11.53 2.43
CA LEU A 272 -2.47 12.53 1.69
C LEU A 272 -3.46 13.17 0.72
N ILE A 273 -3.77 14.45 0.90
CA ILE A 273 -4.51 15.25 -0.08
C ILE A 273 -3.51 16.15 -0.79
N VAL A 274 -3.43 16.04 -2.12
CA VAL A 274 -2.49 16.83 -2.91
C VAL A 274 -3.13 18.17 -3.22
N ASP A 275 -2.54 19.23 -2.65
CA ASP A 275 -2.94 20.62 -2.86
C ASP A 275 -1.66 21.45 -2.94
N TRP A 276 -1.38 21.96 -4.14
CA TRP A 276 -0.21 22.78 -4.40
C TRP A 276 -0.52 24.22 -3.98
N ILE A 277 0.24 24.72 -3.02
CA ILE A 277 0.18 26.13 -2.61
C ILE A 277 1.22 26.93 -3.40
N GLY A 278 0.80 28.05 -3.98
CA GLY A 278 1.71 29.00 -4.62
C GLY A 278 2.47 29.81 -3.56
N LEU A 279 3.78 29.93 -3.73
CA LEU A 279 4.66 30.66 -2.83
C LEU A 279 5.22 31.95 -3.44
N GLY A 280 4.82 32.26 -4.68
CA GLY A 280 5.39 33.34 -5.48
C GLY A 280 6.63 32.88 -6.27
N HIS A 281 7.13 33.75 -7.15
CA HIS A 281 8.30 33.49 -7.98
C HIS A 281 8.19 32.23 -8.87
N GLY A 282 6.97 31.80 -9.20
CA GLY A 282 6.72 30.54 -9.94
C GLY A 282 7.00 29.27 -9.12
N VAL A 283 7.18 29.38 -7.81
CA VAL A 283 7.43 28.24 -6.91
C VAL A 283 6.13 27.77 -6.28
N TYR A 284 5.93 26.46 -6.27
CA TYR A 284 4.79 25.79 -5.68
C TYR A 284 5.23 24.65 -4.77
N LEU A 285 4.42 24.36 -3.75
CA LEU A 285 4.74 23.37 -2.73
C LEU A 285 3.52 22.51 -2.41
N THR A 286 3.71 21.21 -2.22
CA THR A 286 2.73 20.33 -1.57
C THR A 286 3.41 19.42 -0.55
N SER A 287 2.63 18.90 0.38
CA SER A 287 3.04 17.80 1.26
C SER A 287 3.15 16.49 0.46
N ASN A 288 4.02 15.60 0.92
CA ASN A 288 4.06 14.18 0.55
C ASN A 288 3.97 13.28 1.80
N GLU A 289 3.33 13.79 2.86
CA GLU A 289 3.15 13.08 4.11
C GLU A 289 1.66 12.94 4.40
N HIS A 290 1.24 11.71 4.72
CA HIS A 290 -0.15 11.38 5.00
C HIS A 290 -0.65 12.12 6.26
N GLY A 291 -1.86 12.67 6.19
CA GLY A 291 -2.42 13.49 7.27
C GLY A 291 -1.76 14.86 7.44
N VAL A 292 -0.75 15.20 6.61
CA VAL A 292 -0.18 16.55 6.55
C VAL A 292 -0.69 17.25 5.31
N ARG A 293 -1.44 18.32 5.53
CA ARG A 293 -1.91 19.20 4.48
C ARG A 293 -1.33 20.59 4.69
N LEU A 294 -0.86 21.21 3.60
CA LEU A 294 -0.37 22.58 3.62
C LEU A 294 -1.45 23.52 3.11
N HIS A 295 -1.52 24.69 3.73
CA HIS A 295 -2.38 25.79 3.36
C HIS A 295 -1.55 27.05 3.04
N PRO A 296 -2.11 28.00 2.26
CA PRO A 296 -1.45 29.27 2.03
C PRO A 296 -1.07 29.96 3.36
N GLY A 297 0.21 30.26 3.53
CA GLY A 297 0.77 30.87 4.74
C GLY A 297 1.38 29.88 5.74
N ASP A 298 1.22 28.57 5.55
CA ASP A 298 1.90 27.56 6.38
C ASP A 298 3.41 27.52 6.11
N VAL A 299 3.80 27.85 4.89
CA VAL A 299 5.19 27.94 4.45
C VAL A 299 5.36 29.23 3.67
N THR A 300 6.46 29.92 3.90
CA THR A 300 6.82 31.15 3.20
C THR A 300 8.09 30.95 2.40
N LEU A 301 8.15 31.59 1.23
CA LEU A 301 9.36 31.73 0.44
C LEU A 301 9.85 33.17 0.57
N GLU A 302 11.02 33.35 1.18
CA GLU A 302 11.62 34.67 1.33
C GLU A 302 12.85 34.78 0.43
N GLU A 303 12.92 35.85 -0.35
CA GLU A 303 14.15 36.22 -1.03
C GLU A 303 15.18 36.67 0.02
N THR A 304 16.34 36.03 0.02
CA THR A 304 17.41 36.32 0.97
C THR A 304 18.61 36.92 0.26
N THR A 305 19.38 37.72 1.00
CA THR A 305 20.69 38.15 0.51
C THR A 305 21.55 36.92 0.29
N ALA A 306 22.07 36.76 -0.92
CA ALA A 306 22.95 35.70 -1.40
C ALA A 306 23.75 34.99 -0.28
N THR A 307 23.14 33.97 0.33
CA THR A 307 23.83 33.02 1.24
C THR A 307 24.96 32.33 0.48
N TYR A 308 24.76 32.17 -0.83
CA TYR A 308 25.73 31.71 -1.79
C TYR A 308 25.77 32.67 -2.97
N THR A 309 26.94 32.87 -3.55
CA THR A 309 27.08 33.49 -4.87
C THR A 309 27.03 32.42 -5.98
N PHE A 310 26.83 32.85 -7.23
CA PHE A 310 26.96 31.95 -8.38
C PHE A 310 28.33 31.25 -8.39
N ASP A 311 29.39 32.00 -8.14
CA ASP A 311 30.76 31.49 -8.10
C ASP A 311 30.96 30.48 -6.94
N ASP A 312 30.37 30.73 -5.76
CA ASP A 312 30.41 29.77 -4.66
C ASP A 312 29.78 28.42 -5.05
N LEU A 313 28.64 28.44 -5.75
CA LEU A 313 27.99 27.20 -6.18
C LEU A 313 28.82 26.47 -7.23
N VAL A 314 29.50 27.18 -8.12
CA VAL A 314 30.40 26.57 -9.11
C VAL A 314 31.63 25.96 -8.44
N GLU A 315 32.23 26.64 -7.47
CA GLU A 315 33.48 26.22 -6.83
C GLU A 315 33.28 25.14 -5.76
N LYS A 316 32.22 25.25 -4.96
CA LYS A 316 32.00 24.42 -3.76
C LYS A 316 31.06 23.24 -4.00
N SER A 317 30.53 23.10 -5.22
CA SER A 317 29.63 22.02 -5.58
C SER A 317 30.05 21.35 -6.89
N ASN A 318 29.31 20.31 -7.29
CA ASN A 318 29.48 19.65 -8.58
C ASN A 318 28.58 20.24 -9.69
N LEU A 319 28.14 21.50 -9.56
CA LEU A 319 27.23 22.16 -10.50
C LEU A 319 27.69 22.02 -11.96
N THR A 320 28.99 22.18 -12.24
CA THR A 320 29.55 22.18 -13.60
C THR A 320 30.04 20.81 -14.09
N ASN A 321 30.14 19.80 -13.21
CA ASN A 321 30.63 18.47 -13.57
C ASN A 321 29.53 17.57 -14.16
N ASN A 322 28.27 17.89 -13.86
CA ASN A 322 27.10 17.09 -14.28
C ASN A 322 26.16 17.86 -15.22
N ASP A 323 26.45 19.11 -15.56
CA ASP A 323 25.54 19.96 -16.31
C ASP A 323 26.09 20.42 -17.67
N VAL A 324 25.30 20.19 -18.72
CA VAL A 324 25.53 20.68 -20.11
C VAL A 324 24.63 21.90 -20.39
N ARG A 325 23.83 22.33 -19.42
CA ARG A 325 22.78 23.34 -19.55
C ARG A 325 23.34 24.74 -19.33
N ALA A 326 22.74 25.73 -19.98
CA ALA A 326 23.18 27.11 -19.90
C ALA A 326 22.60 27.77 -18.65
N HIS A 327 23.46 28.37 -17.83
CA HIS A 327 23.07 29.22 -16.70
C HIS A 327 23.08 30.69 -17.12
N ASP A 328 22.17 31.49 -16.56
CA ASP A 328 22.17 32.93 -16.76
C ASP A 328 22.38 33.65 -15.42
N PRO A 329 23.58 34.22 -15.17
CA PRO A 329 23.83 34.96 -13.94
C PRO A 329 22.84 36.11 -13.68
N ALA A 330 22.13 36.60 -14.71
CA ALA A 330 21.11 37.64 -14.56
C ALA A 330 19.82 37.15 -13.87
N VAL A 331 19.58 35.84 -13.78
CA VAL A 331 18.42 35.27 -13.06
C VAL A 331 18.78 34.75 -11.67
N PHE A 332 20.04 34.91 -11.25
CA PHE A 332 20.54 34.42 -9.97
C PHE A 332 19.78 35.03 -8.80
N GLU A 333 19.00 34.22 -8.10
CA GLU A 333 18.30 34.60 -6.89
C GLU A 333 18.38 33.47 -5.86
N THR A 334 18.47 33.84 -4.59
CA THR A 334 18.49 32.92 -3.46
C THR A 334 17.23 33.10 -2.64
N TYR A 335 16.62 31.97 -2.27
CA TYR A 335 15.43 31.95 -1.44
C TYR A 335 15.60 31.03 -0.25
N GLU A 336 14.91 31.36 0.84
CA GLU A 336 14.72 30.47 1.97
C GLU A 336 13.24 30.08 2.06
N LEU A 337 12.99 28.77 2.01
CA LEU A 337 11.68 28.19 2.23
C LEU A 337 11.58 27.78 3.70
N ALA A 338 10.74 28.48 4.46
CA ALA A 338 10.63 28.32 5.90
C ALA A 338 9.20 27.99 6.34
N PRO A 339 9.00 27.06 7.29
CA PRO A 339 7.69 26.83 7.89
C PRO A 339 7.29 28.04 8.75
N ALA A 340 5.99 28.36 8.77
CA ALA A 340 5.45 29.36 9.66
C ALA A 340 5.51 28.92 11.13
N ASP A 341 5.60 29.90 12.03
CA ASP A 341 5.55 29.67 13.47
C ASP A 341 4.29 28.87 13.86
N GLY A 342 4.50 27.71 14.46
CA GLY A 342 3.41 26.85 14.94
C GLY A 342 2.88 25.84 13.94
N LEU A 343 3.34 25.82 12.67
CA LEU A 343 2.98 24.79 11.69
C LEU A 343 3.17 23.39 12.31
N PHE A 344 4.39 23.09 12.74
CA PHE A 344 4.72 21.79 13.30
C PHE A 344 3.89 21.43 14.54
N ALA A 345 3.49 22.40 15.36
CA ALA A 345 2.67 22.13 16.55
C ALA A 345 1.22 21.74 16.20
N ALA A 346 0.76 22.06 14.99
CA ALA A 346 -0.56 21.72 14.47
C ALA A 346 -0.60 20.38 13.69
N LEU A 347 0.55 19.85 13.29
CA LEU A 347 0.66 18.62 12.49
C LEU A 347 0.44 17.34 13.33
N PRO A 348 0.24 16.15 12.73
CA PRO A 348 0.13 14.90 13.46
C PRO A 348 1.32 14.62 14.38
N THR A 349 1.10 13.94 15.51
CA THR A 349 2.13 13.64 16.52
C THR A 349 3.35 12.93 15.93
N SER A 350 3.15 12.06 14.94
CA SER A 350 4.23 11.39 14.20
C SER A 350 5.22 12.38 13.57
N VAL A 351 4.74 13.52 13.07
CA VAL A 351 5.55 14.59 12.49
C VAL A 351 6.07 15.54 13.56
N GLN A 352 5.27 15.80 14.61
CA GLN A 352 5.71 16.60 15.77
C GLN A 352 6.96 16.00 16.43
N ASP A 353 6.97 14.70 16.67
CA ASP A 353 8.08 14.02 17.34
C ASP A 353 9.31 13.94 16.44
N LYS A 354 9.09 13.80 15.12
CA LYS A 354 10.12 13.69 14.09
C LYS A 354 10.80 15.03 13.77
N GLY A 355 10.05 16.13 13.85
CA GLY A 355 10.55 17.48 13.57
C GLY A 355 10.75 17.80 12.09
N TRP A 356 10.30 16.93 11.18
CA TRP A 356 10.35 17.11 9.73
C TRP A 356 9.29 16.28 9.01
N PHE A 357 8.96 16.62 7.77
CA PHE A 357 8.13 15.81 6.87
C PHE A 357 8.51 16.00 5.40
N SER A 358 8.12 15.04 4.57
CA SER A 358 8.42 15.04 3.13
C SER A 358 7.54 16.05 2.39
N ILE A 359 8.15 16.81 1.48
CA ILE A 359 7.49 17.79 0.61
C ILE A 359 7.85 17.54 -0.85
N ARG A 360 7.05 18.11 -1.74
CA ARG A 360 7.35 18.21 -3.17
C ARG A 360 7.34 19.66 -3.58
N ILE A 361 8.37 20.05 -4.31
CA ILE A 361 8.56 21.41 -4.81
C ILE A 361 8.40 21.37 -6.32
N ALA A 362 7.56 22.24 -6.86
CA ALA A 362 7.39 22.43 -8.29
C ALA A 362 7.77 23.86 -8.68
N TYR A 363 8.26 24.02 -9.90
CA TYR A 363 8.64 25.31 -10.47
C TYR A 363 8.06 25.46 -11.86
N ASP A 364 7.33 26.55 -12.06
CA ASP A 364 6.80 26.98 -13.35
C ASP A 364 7.58 28.20 -13.85
N ASN A 365 8.43 27.96 -14.85
CA ASN A 365 9.20 29.04 -15.49
C ASN A 365 8.39 29.85 -16.50
N THR A 366 7.12 29.49 -16.72
CA THR A 366 6.16 30.23 -17.55
C THR A 366 5.26 31.14 -16.71
N ASP A 367 5.24 30.95 -15.39
CA ASP A 367 4.45 31.75 -14.46
C ASP A 367 4.90 33.22 -14.52
N PRO A 368 3.98 34.18 -14.73
CA PRO A 368 4.30 35.60 -14.68
C PRO A 368 4.98 36.03 -13.37
N GLU A 369 4.65 35.39 -12.24
CA GLU A 369 5.27 35.70 -10.95
C GLU A 369 6.73 35.28 -10.88
N ALA A 370 7.20 34.38 -11.75
CA ALA A 370 8.63 34.07 -11.87
C ALA A 370 9.46 35.28 -12.34
N GLY A 371 8.85 36.29 -12.96
CA GLY A 371 9.55 37.52 -13.39
C GLY A 371 10.55 37.34 -14.54
N LEU A 372 10.66 36.12 -15.11
CA LEU A 372 11.64 35.80 -16.15
C LEU A 372 11.45 36.63 -17.42
N ALA A 373 10.20 36.91 -17.80
CA ALA A 373 9.90 37.74 -18.96
C ALA A 373 10.44 39.18 -18.82
N ASP A 374 10.38 39.75 -17.61
CA ASP A 374 10.89 41.10 -17.32
C ASP A 374 12.42 41.15 -17.34
N LEU A 375 13.07 40.02 -17.06
CA LEU A 375 14.52 39.82 -17.21
C LEU A 375 14.93 39.53 -18.68
N GLY A 376 13.97 39.48 -19.61
CA GLY A 376 14.23 39.18 -21.01
C GLY A 376 14.51 37.70 -21.30
N VAL A 377 14.21 36.82 -20.34
CA VAL A 377 14.41 35.38 -20.46
C VAL A 377 13.14 34.74 -21.04
N THR A 378 13.34 33.82 -21.99
CA THR A 378 12.23 33.11 -22.63
C THR A 378 11.90 31.84 -21.84
N PRO A 379 10.63 31.60 -21.45
CA PRO A 379 10.25 30.36 -20.77
C PRO A 379 10.66 29.11 -21.57
N GLY A 380 11.24 28.12 -20.87
CA GLY A 380 11.75 26.88 -21.48
C GLY A 380 13.22 26.89 -21.92
N THR A 381 13.94 28.02 -21.85
CA THR A 381 15.39 28.04 -22.11
C THR A 381 16.24 27.71 -20.89
N LEU A 382 15.68 27.87 -19.69
CA LEU A 382 16.30 27.55 -18.41
C LEU A 382 15.73 26.24 -17.89
N THR A 383 16.39 25.14 -18.20
CA THR A 383 16.08 23.84 -17.59
C THR A 383 17.37 23.24 -17.10
N PRO A 384 17.49 22.87 -15.79
CA PRO A 384 16.60 23.23 -14.70
C PRO A 384 16.82 24.69 -14.28
N SER A 385 15.76 25.30 -13.78
CA SER A 385 15.78 26.72 -13.39
C SER A 385 15.77 26.93 -11.88
N LEU A 386 15.45 25.92 -11.08
CA LEU A 386 15.45 25.99 -9.62
C LEU A 386 16.22 24.80 -9.03
N TYR A 387 16.90 25.03 -7.91
CA TYR A 387 17.82 24.08 -7.27
C TYR A 387 17.65 24.17 -5.75
N SER A 388 17.80 23.06 -5.01
CA SER A 388 18.11 23.18 -3.57
C SER A 388 19.61 23.13 -3.36
N VAL A 389 20.05 23.79 -2.30
CA VAL A 389 21.43 23.79 -1.85
C VAL A 389 21.47 23.32 -0.41
N GLU A 390 22.17 22.22 -0.19
CA GLU A 390 22.33 21.60 1.12
C GLU A 390 23.82 21.47 1.44
N GLU A 391 24.19 21.56 2.72
CA GLU A 391 25.54 21.21 3.14
C GLU A 391 25.76 19.71 2.89
N ASN A 392 26.93 19.34 2.36
CA ASN A 392 27.23 17.95 2.11
C ASN A 392 27.54 17.24 3.43
N PRO A 393 26.69 16.32 3.93
CA PRO A 393 26.93 15.66 5.21
C PRO A 393 28.19 14.79 5.18
N ALA A 394 28.64 14.38 4.00
CA ALA A 394 29.83 13.56 3.84
C ALA A 394 31.14 14.38 3.88
N ILE A 395 31.10 15.72 3.97
CA ILE A 395 32.31 16.55 3.95
C ILE A 395 33.19 16.32 5.18
N GLU A 396 32.59 15.97 6.34
CA GLU A 396 33.35 15.64 7.55
C GLU A 396 34.18 14.37 7.38
N ASP A 397 33.62 13.37 6.68
CA ASP A 397 34.29 12.09 6.42
C ASP A 397 35.19 12.14 5.18
N PHE A 398 34.91 13.03 4.23
CA PHE A 398 35.62 13.18 2.95
C PHE A 398 35.93 14.66 2.65
N PRO A 399 36.94 15.26 3.31
CA PRO A 399 37.24 16.70 3.23
C PRO A 399 37.67 17.19 1.84
N GLU A 400 38.03 16.28 0.93
CA GLU A 400 38.39 16.62 -0.45
C GLU A 400 37.17 16.62 -1.40
N GLY A 401 35.98 16.27 -0.90
CA GLY A 401 34.72 16.30 -1.66
C GLY A 401 34.12 17.71 -1.75
N PRO A 402 33.02 17.89 -2.52
CA PRO A 402 32.31 19.15 -2.59
C PRO A 402 31.69 19.50 -1.23
N GLU A 403 31.79 20.76 -0.81
CA GLU A 403 31.20 21.25 0.45
C GLU A 403 29.66 21.30 0.38
N LEU A 404 29.12 21.49 -0.82
CA LEU A 404 27.68 21.64 -1.07
C LEU A 404 27.14 20.53 -1.96
N THR A 405 25.92 20.09 -1.64
CA THR A 405 25.10 19.21 -2.47
C THR A 405 24.03 20.03 -3.17
N ILE A 406 23.95 19.89 -4.50
CA ILE A 406 22.90 20.50 -5.31
C ILE A 406 21.82 19.47 -5.58
N GLY A 407 20.61 19.77 -5.13
CA GLY A 407 19.42 19.00 -5.50
C GLY A 407 18.79 19.58 -6.76
N TRP A 408 18.76 18.78 -7.81
CA TRP A 408 18.30 19.19 -9.13
C TRP A 408 16.78 18.97 -9.26
N MET A 409 16.10 19.88 -9.95
CA MET A 409 14.79 19.53 -10.51
C MET A 409 14.96 18.38 -11.50
N ARG A 410 13.92 17.55 -11.61
CA ARG A 410 13.90 16.46 -12.59
C ARG A 410 14.04 17.04 -14.01
N GLU A 411 14.81 16.33 -14.83
CA GLU A 411 15.09 16.74 -16.21
C GLU A 411 13.85 16.72 -17.09
N THR A 412 13.00 15.71 -16.92
CA THR A 412 11.70 15.63 -17.57
C THR A 412 10.69 16.35 -16.69
N PRO A 413 10.09 17.46 -17.17
CA PRO A 413 9.00 18.11 -16.45
C PRO A 413 7.79 17.19 -16.37
N LEU A 414 6.90 17.46 -15.42
CA LEU A 414 5.56 16.88 -15.39
C LEU A 414 4.80 17.21 -16.70
N ALA A 415 3.76 16.46 -17.01
CA ALA A 415 2.96 16.68 -18.22
C ALA A 415 2.28 18.06 -18.27
N ASN A 416 2.14 18.73 -17.13
CA ASN A 416 1.69 20.12 -17.02
C ASN A 416 2.77 21.17 -17.34
N GLY A 417 4.01 20.76 -17.60
CA GLY A 417 5.14 21.63 -17.91
C GLY A 417 5.97 22.04 -16.68
N TYR A 418 5.56 21.67 -15.47
CA TYR A 418 6.27 22.06 -14.24
C TYR A 418 7.50 21.17 -14.05
N GLN A 419 8.61 21.80 -13.68
CA GLN A 419 9.75 21.10 -13.11
C GLN A 419 9.41 20.70 -11.67
N HIS A 420 9.82 19.52 -11.22
CA HIS A 420 9.55 19.10 -9.84
C HIS A 420 10.68 18.30 -9.22
N ARG A 421 10.64 18.23 -7.89
CA ARG A 421 11.50 17.38 -7.08
C ARG A 421 10.88 17.09 -5.72
N ASP A 422 11.41 16.06 -5.08
CA ASP A 422 11.16 15.80 -3.67
C ASP A 422 12.14 16.60 -2.79
N GLY A 423 11.71 16.86 -1.56
CA GLY A 423 12.51 17.50 -0.53
C GLY A 423 11.98 17.19 0.87
N THR A 424 12.63 17.77 1.86
CA THR A 424 12.26 17.62 3.27
C THR A 424 12.11 19.00 3.88
N LEU A 425 10.98 19.26 4.53
CA LEU A 425 10.80 20.47 5.33
C LEU A 425 11.12 20.15 6.79
N TYR A 426 12.09 20.87 7.35
CA TYR A 426 12.47 20.76 8.76
C TYR A 426 11.82 21.88 9.57
N ARG A 427 11.60 21.62 10.86
CA ARG A 427 11.06 22.64 11.79
C ARG A 427 11.98 23.84 11.94
N ASP A 428 13.26 23.57 12.11
CA ASP A 428 14.23 24.57 12.59
C ASP A 428 15.25 24.98 11.51
N GLU A 429 15.18 24.37 10.32
CA GLU A 429 16.13 24.59 9.24
C GLU A 429 15.38 24.90 7.94
N PRO A 430 15.59 26.08 7.33
CA PRO A 430 14.94 26.42 6.07
C PRO A 430 15.56 25.63 4.91
N VAL A 431 14.74 25.30 3.92
CA VAL A 431 15.24 24.74 2.67
C VAL A 431 15.76 25.88 1.81
N ARG A 432 17.06 25.86 1.50
CA ARG A 432 17.69 26.88 0.66
C ARG A 432 17.48 26.53 -0.80
N LEU A 433 16.91 27.48 -1.54
CA LEU A 433 16.64 27.36 -2.96
C LEU A 433 17.43 28.41 -3.74
N VAL A 434 17.89 28.05 -4.93
CA VAL A 434 18.57 28.96 -5.85
C VAL A 434 17.96 28.84 -7.23
N ARG A 435 17.74 29.99 -7.87
CA ARG A 435 17.38 30.07 -9.29
C ARG A 435 18.63 30.43 -10.10
N LEU A 436 18.87 29.72 -11.21
CA LEU A 436 20.08 29.84 -12.07
C LEU A 436 19.76 29.83 -13.56
#